data_AF-A0A261TLM7-F1
#
_entry.id   AF-A0A261TLM7-F1
#
_cell.length_a   1.000
_cell.length_b   1.000
_cell.length_c   1.000
_cell.angle_alpha   90.00
_cell.angle_beta   90.00
_cell.angle_gamma   90.00
#
_symmetry.space_group_name_H-M   'P 1'
#
loop_
_entity.id
_entity.type
_entity.pdbx_description
1 polymer ?
#
loop_
_entity_poly.entity_id
_entity_poly.type
_entity_poly.pdbx_seq_one_letter_code
_entity_poly.pdbx_strand_id
1 'polypeptide(L)'
;MAGAQDRNLIEMNLVSYAQNLEDIMLWRALKSVSEGFYIDVGANDPETDSVTKLFYDRGWHGINIEPLQQHLKKLRADRPRDINLGCGAGAEPGQLKIWESNVRGWATMDAEVAARHEAEGNKGQWHTVDVRTLADICAEHGPADIHFLKIDVEGFEYEVLRGMDFTRFRPWIVVAEATLPNSRIESYAQWETLLLQAGYLHAYSDGLNRFYVANEHQDLLEALKYPPNVFDAFNTAKTQALHDWALDNEARIKVLQQQVEQMSSEAAALNERLTTQTATLSEQLAQRDAKLDALSADLAEREARLADMFYSTSWRVTAPLRWLGIQRTRLQEQGLKSRLRRGAVQAARLGIRFVRARPGLRSALARLAHKTGLYGPLFRLYSRMSQATAADFSPHFVTPPADALLTPRGRRVYNDLLQTLRKENH
;
A
#
# COMPACT_ATOMS: atom_id res chain seq x y z
N MET A 1 -47.72 -21.97 6.58
CA MET A 1 -46.59 -21.57 7.45
C MET A 1 -45.39 -21.04 6.67
N ALA A 2 -45.10 -21.48 5.44
CA ALA A 2 -44.01 -20.93 4.62
C ALA A 2 -44.14 -19.42 4.32
N GLY A 3 -45.35 -18.91 4.05
CA GLY A 3 -45.56 -17.48 3.75
C GLY A 3 -45.40 -16.50 4.92
N ALA A 4 -45.26 -16.97 6.15
CA ALA A 4 -45.01 -16.12 7.33
C ALA A 4 -43.51 -16.02 7.67
N GLN A 5 -42.71 -17.03 7.31
CA GLN A 5 -41.26 -17.00 7.46
C GLN A 5 -40.60 -16.13 6.38
N ASP A 6 -41.11 -16.15 5.14
CA ASP A 6 -40.62 -15.27 4.07
C ASP A 6 -40.97 -13.79 4.28
N ARG A 7 -42.13 -13.48 4.87
CA ARG A 7 -42.48 -12.11 5.26
C ARG A 7 -41.57 -11.59 6.38
N ASN A 8 -41.23 -12.43 7.36
CA ASN A 8 -40.25 -12.12 8.39
C ASN A 8 -38.84 -11.90 7.80
N LEU A 9 -38.44 -12.61 6.74
CA LEU A 9 -37.13 -12.42 6.08
C LEU A 9 -37.00 -11.08 5.35
N ILE A 10 -38.10 -10.55 4.80
CA ILE A 10 -38.14 -9.21 4.16
C ILE A 10 -38.25 -8.09 5.22
N GLU A 11 -38.89 -8.36 6.37
CA GLU A 11 -38.88 -7.48 7.54
C GLU A 11 -37.52 -7.46 8.26
N MET A 12 -36.61 -8.41 8.00
CA MET A 12 -35.39 -8.62 8.79
C MET A 12 -34.18 -7.72 8.46
N ASN A 13 -34.33 -6.65 7.67
CA ASN A 13 -33.30 -5.59 7.62
C ASN A 13 -33.86 -4.29 7.01
N LEU A 14 -34.65 -3.55 7.77
CA LEU A 14 -34.89 -2.13 7.47
C LEU A 14 -33.60 -1.35 7.75
N VAL A 15 -33.13 -0.57 6.77
CA VAL A 15 -31.98 0.32 6.94
C VAL A 15 -32.50 1.76 6.87
N SER A 16 -32.33 2.50 7.96
CA SER A 16 -32.64 3.93 8.01
C SER A 16 -31.45 4.73 7.51
N TYR A 17 -31.71 5.64 6.58
CA TYR A 17 -30.75 6.55 5.97
C TYR A 17 -30.95 7.99 6.44
N ALA A 18 -32.10 8.29 7.06
CA ALA A 18 -32.46 9.62 7.54
C ALA A 18 -31.73 10.02 8.84
N GLN A 19 -31.62 11.32 9.10
CA GLN A 19 -30.92 11.86 10.28
C GLN A 19 -31.66 11.57 11.57
N ASN A 20 -32.99 11.69 11.55
CA ASN A 20 -33.84 11.61 12.73
C ASN A 20 -34.94 10.54 12.60
N LEU A 21 -34.65 9.49 11.82
CA LEU A 21 -35.51 8.31 11.62
C LEU A 21 -36.87 8.62 10.96
N GLU A 22 -36.94 9.71 10.21
CA GLU A 22 -38.14 10.14 9.47
C GLU A 22 -38.61 9.06 8.49
N ASP A 23 -37.65 8.37 7.87
CA ASP A 23 -37.91 7.28 6.93
C ASP A 23 -38.57 6.07 7.60
N ILE A 24 -38.12 5.67 8.80
CA ILE A 24 -38.75 4.60 9.58
C ILE A 24 -40.15 5.01 10.04
N MET A 25 -40.30 6.26 10.46
CA MET A 25 -41.57 6.83 10.88
C MET A 25 -42.61 6.77 9.75
N LEU A 26 -42.22 7.22 8.56
CA LEU A 26 -43.02 7.15 7.34
C LEU A 26 -43.26 5.69 6.93
N TRP A 27 -42.25 4.83 7.00
CA TRP A 27 -42.37 3.42 6.62
C TRP A 27 -43.39 2.70 7.49
N ARG A 28 -43.42 2.96 8.80
CA ARG A 28 -44.45 2.37 9.68
C ARG A 28 -45.86 2.73 9.24
N ALA A 29 -46.10 3.96 8.79
CA ALA A 29 -47.39 4.41 8.29
C ALA A 29 -47.71 3.88 6.87
N LEU A 30 -46.70 3.75 6.01
CA LEU A 30 -46.90 3.54 4.56
C LEU A 30 -46.51 2.16 4.03
N LYS A 31 -45.97 1.25 4.86
CA LYS A 31 -45.49 -0.08 4.42
C LYS A 31 -46.51 -0.99 3.73
N SER A 32 -47.80 -0.68 3.81
CA SER A 32 -48.86 -1.38 3.07
C SER A 32 -48.91 -1.02 1.58
N VAL A 33 -48.30 0.10 1.20
CA VAL A 33 -48.19 0.57 -0.18
C VAL A 33 -46.95 -0.06 -0.84
N SER A 34 -47.15 -0.71 -1.98
CA SER A 34 -46.10 -1.44 -2.70
C SER A 34 -45.18 -0.53 -3.52
N GLU A 35 -45.75 0.31 -4.37
CA GLU A 35 -45.03 1.22 -5.28
C GLU A 35 -45.55 2.65 -5.10
N GLY A 36 -45.24 3.24 -3.95
CA GLY A 36 -45.68 4.59 -3.62
C GLY A 36 -44.84 5.67 -4.31
N PHE A 37 -45.28 6.91 -4.11
CA PHE A 37 -44.69 8.10 -4.73
C PHE A 37 -44.37 9.17 -3.69
N TYR A 38 -43.16 9.71 -3.74
CA TYR A 38 -42.73 10.79 -2.86
C TYR A 38 -42.30 12.05 -3.63
N ILE A 39 -42.31 13.17 -2.95
CA ILE A 39 -41.68 14.41 -3.40
C ILE A 39 -40.68 14.83 -2.31
N ASP A 40 -39.44 15.08 -2.71
CA ASP A 40 -38.33 15.45 -1.82
C ASP A 40 -37.79 16.83 -2.24
N VAL A 41 -38.11 17.86 -1.44
CA VAL A 41 -37.68 19.24 -1.67
C VAL A 41 -36.45 19.51 -0.81
N GLY A 42 -35.32 19.79 -1.47
CA GLY A 42 -34.01 19.80 -0.80
C GLY A 42 -33.37 18.41 -0.71
N ALA A 43 -33.54 17.61 -1.77
CA ALA A 43 -33.19 16.19 -1.78
C ALA A 43 -31.70 15.88 -1.50
N ASN A 44 -30.79 16.84 -1.75
CA ASN A 44 -29.39 16.78 -1.34
C ASN A 44 -28.67 15.47 -1.76
N ASP A 45 -28.21 14.65 -0.81
CA ASP A 45 -27.45 13.44 -1.11
C ASP A 45 -28.40 12.23 -1.24
N PRO A 46 -28.27 11.40 -2.29
CA PRO A 46 -29.18 10.28 -2.51
C PRO A 46 -29.10 9.20 -1.43
N GLU A 47 -28.10 9.18 -0.55
CA GLU A 47 -27.96 8.13 0.46
C GLU A 47 -27.79 8.69 1.86
N THR A 48 -26.93 9.69 2.01
CA THR A 48 -26.61 10.24 3.33
C THR A 48 -27.68 11.21 3.77
N ASP A 49 -28.31 10.95 4.91
CA ASP A 49 -29.39 11.79 5.46
C ASP A 49 -30.65 11.79 4.59
N SER A 50 -30.82 10.77 3.74
CA SER A 50 -31.93 10.68 2.79
C SER A 50 -33.16 10.03 3.43
N VAL A 51 -34.26 10.78 3.51
CA VAL A 51 -35.57 10.27 3.95
C VAL A 51 -36.19 9.31 2.92
N THR A 52 -35.79 9.42 1.66
CA THR A 52 -36.39 8.71 0.52
C THR A 52 -35.65 7.42 0.14
N LYS A 53 -34.41 7.21 0.59
CA LYS A 53 -33.59 6.03 0.24
C LYS A 53 -34.21 4.71 0.60
N LEU A 54 -34.77 4.63 1.80
CA LEU A 54 -35.46 3.44 2.27
C LEU A 54 -36.59 3.01 1.31
N PHE A 55 -37.38 3.99 0.84
CA PHE A 55 -38.51 3.79 -0.06
C PHE A 55 -38.03 3.43 -1.47
N TYR A 56 -37.04 4.17 -1.98
CA TYR A 56 -36.45 3.91 -3.29
C TYR A 56 -35.92 2.48 -3.40
N ASP A 57 -35.20 1.98 -2.39
CA ASP A 57 -34.68 0.61 -2.35
C ASP A 57 -35.79 -0.44 -2.36
N ARG A 58 -37.00 -0.05 -1.98
CA ARG A 58 -38.21 -0.89 -1.92
C ARG A 58 -39.12 -0.72 -3.13
N GLY A 59 -38.61 -0.13 -4.22
CA GLY A 59 -39.30 -0.02 -5.49
C GLY A 59 -40.14 1.25 -5.65
N TRP A 60 -40.17 2.12 -4.65
CA TRP A 60 -40.80 3.44 -4.80
C TRP A 60 -39.97 4.30 -5.74
N HIS A 61 -40.61 5.36 -6.23
CA HIS A 61 -39.99 6.38 -7.05
C HIS A 61 -40.66 7.72 -6.77
N GLY A 62 -40.02 8.83 -7.13
CA GLY A 62 -40.57 10.14 -6.83
C GLY A 62 -39.92 11.27 -7.59
N ILE A 63 -40.06 12.47 -7.05
CA ILE A 63 -39.43 13.68 -7.55
C ILE A 63 -38.40 14.16 -6.53
N ASN A 64 -37.16 14.32 -6.98
CA ASN A 64 -36.11 14.98 -6.21
C ASN A 64 -35.92 16.39 -6.76
N ILE A 65 -36.06 17.41 -5.92
CA ILE A 65 -35.88 18.82 -6.26
C ILE A 65 -34.62 19.32 -5.56
N GLU A 66 -33.58 19.58 -6.36
CA GLU A 66 -32.25 19.92 -5.85
C GLU A 66 -31.54 20.91 -6.81
N PRO A 67 -31.35 22.18 -6.42
CA PRO A 67 -30.74 23.20 -7.27
C PRO A 67 -29.21 23.06 -7.41
N LEU A 68 -28.50 22.47 -6.45
CA LEU A 68 -27.05 22.37 -6.46
C LEU A 68 -26.56 21.25 -7.39
N GLN A 69 -25.70 21.65 -8.33
CA GLN A 69 -25.27 20.76 -9.43
C GLN A 69 -24.50 19.53 -8.96
N GLN A 70 -23.76 19.62 -7.84
CA GLN A 70 -23.03 18.49 -7.28
C GLN A 70 -24.00 17.39 -6.79
N HIS A 71 -25.04 17.78 -6.07
CA HIS A 71 -26.05 16.90 -5.50
C HIS A 71 -26.94 16.32 -6.60
N LEU A 72 -27.40 17.17 -7.53
CA LEU A 72 -28.18 16.74 -8.69
C LEU A 72 -27.48 15.67 -9.55
N LYS A 73 -26.15 15.77 -9.72
CA LYS A 73 -25.38 14.74 -10.45
C LYS A 73 -25.41 13.38 -9.75
N LYS A 74 -25.29 13.37 -8.42
CA LYS A 74 -25.38 12.13 -7.62
C LYS A 74 -26.80 11.56 -7.69
N LEU A 75 -27.81 12.39 -7.47
CA LEU A 75 -29.22 11.99 -7.58
C LEU A 75 -29.51 11.35 -8.96
N ARG A 76 -29.06 11.95 -10.07
CA ARG A 76 -29.24 11.36 -11.40
C ARG A 76 -28.53 10.02 -11.60
N ALA A 77 -27.38 9.82 -10.95
CA ALA A 77 -26.63 8.58 -11.05
C ALA A 77 -27.26 7.46 -10.21
N ASP A 78 -27.67 7.77 -8.98
CA ASP A 78 -28.07 6.79 -7.98
C ASP A 78 -29.60 6.60 -7.92
N ARG A 79 -30.36 7.57 -8.44
CA ARG A 79 -31.83 7.59 -8.51
C ARG A 79 -32.39 7.61 -9.94
N PRO A 80 -31.99 6.70 -10.85
CA PRO A 80 -32.48 6.73 -12.23
C PRO A 80 -33.99 6.50 -12.39
N ARG A 81 -34.71 5.96 -11.39
CA ARG A 81 -36.18 5.86 -11.42
C ARG A 81 -36.88 7.16 -11.04
N ASP A 82 -36.18 8.06 -10.35
CA ASP A 82 -36.76 9.32 -9.90
C ASP A 82 -36.65 10.40 -10.98
N ILE A 83 -37.58 11.34 -10.92
CA ILE A 83 -37.51 12.59 -11.68
C ILE A 83 -36.60 13.55 -10.90
N ASN A 84 -35.38 13.76 -11.40
CA ASN A 84 -34.36 14.56 -10.73
C ASN A 84 -34.28 15.98 -11.34
N LEU A 85 -34.87 16.95 -10.65
CA LEU A 85 -35.04 18.34 -11.12
C LEU A 85 -33.97 19.26 -10.54
N GLY A 86 -33.26 19.96 -11.43
CA GLY A 86 -32.19 20.89 -11.10
C GLY A 86 -32.67 22.32 -10.83
N CYS A 87 -33.66 22.48 -9.96
CA CYS A 87 -34.26 23.77 -9.61
C CYS A 87 -34.57 23.84 -8.12
N GLY A 88 -34.82 25.04 -7.60
CA GLY A 88 -35.45 25.24 -6.30
C GLY A 88 -36.98 25.17 -6.37
N ALA A 89 -37.61 25.05 -5.22
CA ALA A 89 -39.05 25.24 -5.05
C ALA A 89 -39.32 26.53 -4.27
N GLY A 90 -40.39 27.25 -4.62
CA GLY A 90 -40.78 28.49 -3.94
C GLY A 90 -42.18 28.93 -4.31
N ALA A 91 -42.58 30.12 -3.82
CA ALA A 91 -43.95 30.61 -3.98
C ALA A 91 -44.32 30.98 -5.42
N GLU A 92 -43.34 31.38 -6.22
CA GLU A 92 -43.51 31.84 -7.60
C GLU A 92 -42.38 31.31 -8.50
N PRO A 93 -42.64 31.05 -9.80
CA PRO A 93 -41.58 30.70 -10.74
C PRO A 93 -40.64 31.88 -10.98
N GLY A 94 -39.35 31.61 -11.16
CA GLY A 94 -38.37 32.66 -11.45
C GLY A 94 -36.95 32.23 -11.21
N GLN A 95 -36.11 33.18 -10.80
CA GLN A 95 -34.73 32.91 -10.41
C GLN A 95 -34.47 33.53 -9.04
N LEU A 96 -33.89 32.74 -8.14
CA LEU A 96 -33.45 33.19 -6.82
C LEU A 96 -31.97 32.93 -6.65
N LYS A 97 -31.38 33.62 -5.66
CA LYS A 97 -30.03 33.32 -5.22
C LYS A 97 -30.09 32.27 -4.12
N ILE A 98 -29.26 31.25 -4.23
CA ILE A 98 -29.00 30.26 -3.17
C ILE A 98 -27.57 30.44 -2.69
N TRP A 99 -27.38 30.42 -1.38
CA TRP A 99 -26.07 30.40 -0.73
C TRP A 99 -25.68 28.95 -0.47
N GLU A 100 -24.66 28.46 -1.17
CA GLU A 100 -24.08 27.13 -0.98
C GLU A 100 -23.02 27.19 0.13
N SER A 101 -23.34 26.61 1.28
CA SER A 101 -22.42 26.49 2.43
C SER A 101 -21.30 25.48 2.17
N ASN A 102 -20.17 25.66 2.85
CA ASN A 102 -19.13 24.65 2.95
C ASN A 102 -19.53 23.44 3.83
N VAL A 103 -20.69 23.52 4.49
CA VAL A 103 -21.31 22.43 5.26
C VAL A 103 -22.45 21.85 4.43
N ARG A 104 -22.41 20.54 4.15
CA ARG A 104 -23.48 19.85 3.41
C ARG A 104 -24.79 19.92 4.20
N GLY A 105 -25.89 20.20 3.53
CA GLY A 105 -27.21 20.39 4.13
C GLY A 105 -27.59 21.86 4.18
N TRP A 106 -26.66 22.74 4.56
CA TRP A 106 -26.96 24.12 4.94
C TRP A 106 -27.10 25.11 3.79
N ALA A 107 -27.48 24.64 2.60
CA ALA A 107 -27.69 25.53 1.46
C ALA A 107 -29.07 26.18 1.60
N THR A 108 -29.14 27.51 1.46
CA THR A 108 -30.38 28.25 1.72
C THR A 108 -30.62 29.36 0.70
N MET A 109 -31.89 29.62 0.38
CA MET A 109 -32.32 30.81 -0.37
C MET A 109 -32.70 31.97 0.56
N ASP A 110 -32.75 31.73 1.87
CA ASP A 110 -33.02 32.75 2.86
C ASP A 110 -31.73 33.55 3.18
N ALA A 111 -31.75 34.83 2.83
CA ALA A 111 -30.61 35.71 3.03
C ALA A 111 -30.27 35.98 4.51
N GLU A 112 -31.26 35.92 5.41
CA GLU A 112 -31.05 36.07 6.85
C GLU A 112 -30.41 34.82 7.46
N VAL A 113 -30.82 33.64 7.00
CA VAL A 113 -30.17 32.37 7.36
C VAL A 113 -28.72 32.36 6.89
N ALA A 114 -28.46 32.70 5.63
CA ALA A 114 -27.10 32.79 5.09
C ALA A 114 -26.24 33.77 5.90
N ALA A 115 -26.75 34.97 6.20
CA ALA A 115 -26.05 35.96 7.01
C ALA A 115 -25.75 35.47 8.44
N ARG A 116 -26.65 34.68 9.05
CA ARG A 116 -26.42 34.06 10.35
C ARG A 116 -25.28 33.04 10.30
N HIS A 117 -25.28 32.16 9.31
CA HIS A 117 -24.19 31.19 9.15
C HIS A 117 -22.85 31.85 8.87
N GLU A 118 -22.82 32.93 8.08
CA GLU A 118 -21.62 33.73 7.86
C GLU A 118 -21.12 34.38 9.15
N ALA A 119 -22.03 34.90 9.99
CA ALA A 119 -21.68 35.46 11.30
C ALA A 119 -21.14 34.41 12.28
N GLU A 120 -21.53 33.15 12.13
CA GLU A 120 -21.00 31.99 12.87
C GLU A 120 -19.65 31.49 12.32
N GLY A 121 -19.14 32.08 11.23
CA GLY A 121 -17.84 31.77 10.64
C GLY A 121 -17.88 30.73 9.53
N ASN A 122 -19.07 30.32 9.07
CA ASN A 122 -19.21 29.44 7.92
C ASN A 122 -18.96 30.21 6.62
N LYS A 123 -18.50 29.49 5.59
CA LYS A 123 -18.17 30.07 4.29
C LYS A 123 -19.14 29.53 3.25
N GLY A 124 -19.55 30.36 2.31
CA GLY A 124 -20.36 29.89 1.20
C GLY A 124 -20.20 30.73 -0.06
N GLN A 125 -20.88 30.28 -1.11
CA GLN A 125 -20.89 30.93 -2.41
C GLN A 125 -22.33 31.14 -2.87
N TRP A 126 -22.59 32.30 -3.48
CA TRP A 126 -23.90 32.61 -4.02
C TRP A 126 -24.02 32.12 -5.47
N HIS A 127 -25.09 31.39 -5.76
CA HIS A 127 -25.45 30.92 -7.09
C HIS A 127 -26.85 31.41 -7.45
N THR A 128 -27.07 31.74 -8.72
CA THR A 128 -28.42 31.97 -9.24
C THR A 128 -28.98 30.65 -9.75
N VAL A 129 -30.18 30.30 -9.30
CA VAL A 129 -30.85 29.04 -9.67
C VAL A 129 -32.29 29.31 -10.10
N ASP A 130 -32.78 28.49 -11.02
CA ASP A 130 -34.19 28.53 -11.41
C ASP A 130 -35.06 28.01 -10.27
N VAL A 131 -36.22 28.62 -10.10
CA VAL A 131 -37.22 28.27 -9.07
C VAL A 131 -38.55 27.99 -9.75
N ARG A 132 -39.24 26.96 -9.29
CA ARG A 132 -40.58 26.57 -9.73
C ARG A 132 -41.52 26.46 -8.53
N THR A 133 -42.81 26.53 -8.77
CA THR A 133 -43.80 26.21 -7.73
C THR A 133 -43.97 24.69 -7.63
N LEU A 134 -44.30 24.19 -6.44
CA LEU A 134 -44.66 22.77 -6.29
C LEU A 134 -45.90 22.42 -7.10
N ALA A 135 -46.86 23.34 -7.25
CA ALA A 135 -48.03 23.17 -8.10
C ALA A 135 -47.65 22.92 -9.57
N ASP A 136 -46.70 23.67 -10.13
CA ASP A 136 -46.23 23.48 -11.50
C ASP A 136 -45.48 22.16 -11.67
N ILE A 137 -44.65 21.80 -10.69
CA ILE A 137 -43.91 20.52 -10.70
C ILE A 137 -44.89 19.34 -10.64
N CYS A 138 -45.88 19.40 -9.74
CA CYS A 138 -46.90 18.36 -9.62
C CYS A 138 -47.81 18.31 -10.85
N ALA A 139 -48.10 19.44 -11.50
CA ALA A 139 -48.89 19.47 -12.72
C ALA A 139 -48.18 18.81 -13.90
N GLU A 140 -46.85 18.89 -13.95
CA GLU A 140 -46.04 18.28 -15.01
C GLU A 140 -45.73 16.80 -14.75
N HIS A 141 -45.48 16.44 -13.49
CA HIS A 141 -44.87 15.16 -13.12
C HIS A 141 -45.62 14.37 -12.05
N GLY A 142 -46.52 15.00 -11.31
CA GLY A 142 -47.19 14.41 -10.15
C GLY A 142 -48.22 13.35 -10.56
N PRO A 143 -48.25 12.18 -9.89
CA PRO A 143 -49.32 11.21 -10.08
C PRO A 143 -50.59 11.65 -9.35
N ALA A 144 -51.63 10.82 -9.41
CA ALA A 144 -52.84 10.99 -8.62
C ALA A 144 -52.56 10.91 -7.11
N ASP A 145 -51.76 9.93 -6.69
CA ASP A 145 -51.46 9.67 -5.28
C ASP A 145 -50.01 10.04 -4.94
N ILE A 146 -49.85 11.11 -4.17
CA ILE A 146 -48.57 11.49 -3.55
C ILE A 146 -48.62 11.00 -2.11
N HIS A 147 -47.76 10.06 -1.76
CA HIS A 147 -47.83 9.39 -0.46
C HIS A 147 -47.13 10.20 0.64
N PHE A 148 -46.02 10.87 0.30
CA PHE A 148 -45.49 11.90 1.18
C PHE A 148 -44.73 13.00 0.43
N LEU A 149 -44.69 14.17 1.06
CA LEU A 149 -43.89 15.32 0.67
C LEU A 149 -42.92 15.64 1.82
N LYS A 150 -41.62 15.57 1.57
CA LYS A 150 -40.57 16.06 2.49
C LYS A 150 -40.07 17.42 2.03
N ILE A 151 -39.94 18.35 2.97
CA ILE A 151 -39.40 19.68 2.76
C ILE A 151 -38.27 19.91 3.76
N ASP A 152 -37.10 20.22 3.23
CA ASP A 152 -35.88 20.52 3.97
C ASP A 152 -35.06 21.55 3.18
N VAL A 153 -35.31 22.84 3.40
CA VAL A 153 -34.74 23.91 2.57
C VAL A 153 -34.10 25.02 3.42
N GLU A 154 -33.69 24.65 4.63
CA GLU A 154 -32.90 25.46 5.57
C GLU A 154 -33.49 26.86 5.76
N GLY A 155 -34.75 26.90 6.21
CA GLY A 155 -35.48 28.12 6.55
C GLY A 155 -36.39 28.68 5.44
N PHE A 156 -36.41 28.06 4.26
CA PHE A 156 -37.24 28.49 3.13
C PHE A 156 -38.58 27.72 3.01
N GLU A 157 -38.98 26.96 4.03
CA GLU A 157 -40.13 26.03 4.01
C GLU A 157 -41.45 26.76 3.73
N TYR A 158 -41.61 27.97 4.28
CA TYR A 158 -42.81 28.78 4.09
C TYR A 158 -43.05 29.13 2.63
N GLU A 159 -42.01 29.55 1.91
CA GLU A 159 -42.13 29.91 0.50
C GLU A 159 -42.37 28.67 -0.38
N VAL A 160 -41.75 27.53 -0.06
CA VAL A 160 -42.04 26.25 -0.73
C VAL A 160 -43.53 25.89 -0.59
N LEU A 161 -44.07 25.95 0.64
CA LEU A 161 -45.46 25.60 0.93
C LEU A 161 -46.47 26.58 0.29
N ARG A 162 -46.13 27.86 0.17
CA ARG A 162 -46.93 28.85 -0.58
C ARG A 162 -47.04 28.53 -2.07
N GLY A 163 -46.05 27.85 -2.63
CA GLY A 163 -46.05 27.40 -4.03
C GLY A 163 -46.86 26.12 -4.28
N MET A 164 -47.53 25.57 -3.27
CA MET A 164 -48.30 24.33 -3.40
C MET A 164 -49.80 24.62 -3.55
N ASP A 165 -50.47 23.86 -4.42
CA ASP A 165 -51.93 23.84 -4.52
C ASP A 165 -52.47 22.58 -3.82
N PHE A 166 -52.69 22.70 -2.51
CA PHE A 166 -53.24 21.62 -1.69
C PHE A 166 -54.73 21.31 -1.95
N THR A 167 -55.40 22.02 -2.86
CA THR A 167 -56.74 21.65 -3.31
C THR A 167 -56.68 20.66 -4.47
N ARG A 168 -55.62 20.73 -5.28
CA ARG A 168 -55.42 19.89 -6.46
C ARG A 168 -54.47 18.71 -6.19
N PHE A 169 -53.39 18.94 -5.44
CA PHE A 169 -52.38 17.93 -5.16
C PHE A 169 -52.34 17.65 -3.67
N ARG A 170 -52.61 16.39 -3.29
CA ARG A 170 -52.84 15.99 -1.90
C ARG A 170 -51.82 14.94 -1.43
N PRO A 171 -50.61 15.35 -1.04
CA PRO A 171 -49.72 14.46 -0.29
C PRO A 171 -50.44 13.87 0.93
N TRP A 172 -50.39 12.55 1.13
CA TRP A 172 -51.05 11.94 2.29
C TRP A 172 -50.37 12.40 3.58
N ILE A 173 -49.04 12.48 3.56
CA ILE A 173 -48.21 12.96 4.67
C ILE A 173 -47.33 14.13 4.18
N VAL A 174 -47.23 15.20 4.96
CA VAL A 174 -46.25 16.27 4.77
C VAL A 174 -45.29 16.26 5.94
N VAL A 175 -43.99 16.24 5.65
CA VAL A 175 -42.90 16.33 6.63
C VAL A 175 -42.09 17.57 6.31
N ALA A 176 -42.01 18.51 7.25
CA ALA A 176 -41.28 19.76 7.05
C ALA A 176 -40.38 20.04 8.26
N GLU A 177 -39.17 20.55 7.98
CA GLU A 177 -38.29 21.07 9.03
C GLU A 177 -38.96 22.23 9.75
N ALA A 178 -38.87 22.24 11.07
CA ALA A 178 -39.68 23.06 11.97
C ALA A 178 -38.85 23.84 12.99
N THR A 179 -37.53 23.91 12.80
CA THR A 179 -36.61 24.69 13.62
C THR A 179 -35.85 25.71 12.79
N LEU A 180 -35.32 26.75 13.43
CA LEU A 180 -34.31 27.58 12.78
C LEU A 180 -33.08 26.70 12.45
N PRO A 181 -32.41 26.92 11.30
CA PRO A 181 -31.21 26.19 10.92
C PRO A 181 -30.20 26.09 12.06
N ASN A 182 -29.72 24.86 12.31
CA ASN A 182 -28.77 24.52 13.38
C ASN A 182 -29.20 24.96 14.80
N SER A 183 -30.51 24.97 15.09
CA SER A 183 -31.07 25.40 16.38
C SER A 183 -32.15 24.46 16.90
N ARG A 184 -32.54 24.64 18.17
CA ARG A 184 -33.72 23.99 18.78
C ARG A 184 -34.91 24.95 18.89
N ILE A 185 -34.79 26.14 18.31
CA ILE A 185 -35.85 27.15 18.31
C ILE A 185 -36.81 26.81 17.20
N GLU A 186 -38.07 26.58 17.54
CA GLU A 186 -39.13 26.27 16.60
C GLU A 186 -39.43 27.44 15.65
N SER A 187 -39.63 27.16 14.36
CA SER A 187 -39.86 28.13 13.28
C SER A 187 -41.12 27.82 12.43
N TYR A 188 -41.97 26.88 12.87
CA TYR A 188 -43.07 26.37 12.05
C TYR A 188 -44.34 27.22 11.99
N ALA A 189 -44.53 28.15 12.92
CA ALA A 189 -45.84 28.78 13.15
C ALA A 189 -46.45 29.42 11.90
N GLN A 190 -45.62 30.05 11.06
CA GLN A 190 -46.08 30.72 9.84
C GLN A 190 -46.54 29.71 8.79
N TRP A 191 -45.75 28.68 8.51
CA TRP A 191 -46.06 27.72 7.46
C TRP A 191 -47.07 26.65 7.90
N GLU A 192 -47.17 26.34 9.19
CA GLU A 192 -48.16 25.40 9.72
C GLU A 192 -49.59 25.87 9.43
N THR A 193 -49.82 27.19 9.47
CA THR A 193 -51.13 27.79 9.17
C THR A 193 -51.61 27.40 7.76
N LEU A 194 -50.72 27.29 6.78
CA LEU A 194 -51.05 26.89 5.42
C LEU A 194 -51.56 25.45 5.36
N LEU A 195 -50.89 24.54 6.08
CA LEU A 195 -51.27 23.12 6.14
C LEU A 195 -52.59 22.92 6.89
N LEU A 196 -52.77 23.59 8.03
CA LEU A 196 -54.01 23.50 8.81
C LEU A 196 -55.21 24.03 8.02
N GLN A 197 -55.06 25.16 7.32
CA GLN A 197 -56.11 25.70 6.45
C GLN A 197 -56.40 24.81 5.25
N ALA A 198 -55.39 24.09 4.74
CA ALA A 198 -55.53 23.08 3.70
C ALA A 198 -56.11 21.75 4.20
N GLY A 199 -56.54 21.64 5.46
CA GLY A 199 -57.14 20.42 6.00
C GLY A 199 -56.14 19.29 6.26
N TYR A 200 -54.93 19.64 6.69
CA TYR A 200 -53.99 18.70 7.29
C TYR A 200 -54.07 18.76 8.81
N LEU A 201 -53.77 17.63 9.45
CA LEU A 201 -53.72 17.48 10.89
C LEU A 201 -52.29 17.23 11.34
N HIS A 202 -51.85 17.93 12.38
CA HIS A 202 -50.57 17.63 13.02
C HIS A 202 -50.61 16.23 13.63
N ALA A 203 -49.61 15.41 13.30
CA ALA A 203 -49.53 14.00 13.70
C ALA A 203 -48.39 13.75 14.69
N TYR A 204 -47.21 14.33 14.43
CA TYR A 204 -46.00 14.05 15.19
C TYR A 204 -44.97 15.18 15.07
N SER A 205 -44.10 15.30 16.07
CA SER A 205 -42.93 16.18 16.05
C SER A 205 -41.74 15.41 16.63
N ASP A 206 -40.63 15.36 15.90
CA ASP A 206 -39.42 14.63 16.32
C ASP A 206 -38.37 15.55 16.99
N GLY A 207 -38.68 16.84 17.12
CA GLY A 207 -37.81 17.89 17.65
C GLY A 207 -37.03 18.67 16.58
N LEU A 208 -37.06 18.23 15.33
CA LEU A 208 -36.47 18.85 14.14
C LEU A 208 -37.54 19.07 13.06
N ASN A 209 -38.27 18.02 12.71
CA ASN A 209 -39.36 18.00 11.76
C ASN A 209 -40.73 17.91 12.45
N ARG A 210 -41.76 18.32 11.72
CA ARG A 210 -43.17 18.06 12.04
C ARG A 210 -43.83 17.31 10.90
N PHE A 211 -44.71 16.39 11.27
CA PHE A 211 -45.45 15.51 10.39
C PHE A 211 -46.92 15.91 10.41
N TYR A 212 -47.53 16.00 9.24
CA TYR A 212 -48.93 16.32 9.06
C TYR A 212 -49.59 15.31 8.14
N VAL A 213 -50.84 14.96 8.43
CA VAL A 213 -51.62 13.97 7.67
C VAL A 213 -52.84 14.65 7.06
N ALA A 214 -53.08 14.39 5.78
CA ALA A 214 -54.27 14.87 5.09
C ALA A 214 -55.55 14.31 5.74
N ASN A 215 -56.61 15.12 5.86
CA ASN A 215 -57.86 14.70 6.52
C ASN A 215 -58.47 13.40 5.97
N GLU A 216 -58.32 13.15 4.67
CA GLU A 216 -58.77 11.94 3.99
C GLU A 216 -57.97 10.67 4.36
N HIS A 217 -56.80 10.83 4.98
CA HIS A 217 -55.89 9.76 5.42
C HIS A 217 -55.68 9.74 6.94
N GLN A 218 -56.67 10.21 7.71
CA GLN A 218 -56.63 10.23 9.17
C GLN A 218 -56.33 8.87 9.83
N ASP A 219 -56.57 7.76 9.14
CA ASP A 219 -56.22 6.42 9.58
C ASP A 219 -54.70 6.25 9.82
N LEU A 220 -53.86 7.06 9.19
CA LEU A 220 -52.40 7.05 9.37
C LEU A 220 -51.93 7.66 10.69
N LEU A 221 -52.78 8.43 11.38
CA LEU A 221 -52.40 9.14 12.63
C LEU A 221 -51.94 8.19 13.73
N GLU A 222 -52.58 7.03 13.90
CA GLU A 222 -52.21 6.09 14.96
C GLU A 222 -50.81 5.50 14.71
N ALA A 223 -50.46 5.26 13.43
CA ALA A 223 -49.13 4.83 13.06
C ALA A 223 -48.09 5.94 13.27
N LEU A 224 -48.48 7.22 13.35
CA LEU A 224 -47.58 8.34 13.55
C LEU A 224 -47.42 8.81 15.01
N LYS A 225 -48.16 8.21 15.94
CA LYS A 225 -48.31 8.71 17.31
C LYS A 225 -47.05 8.69 18.19
N TYR A 226 -46.18 7.71 18.01
CA TYR A 226 -45.01 7.48 18.86
C TYR A 226 -43.72 7.51 18.05
N PRO A 227 -42.56 7.87 18.63
CA PRO A 227 -41.30 7.75 17.91
C PRO A 227 -41.03 6.30 17.42
N PRO A 228 -40.16 6.12 16.41
CA PRO A 228 -39.60 4.81 16.09
C PRO A 228 -38.99 4.16 17.33
N ASN A 229 -39.20 2.86 17.51
CA ASN A 229 -38.81 2.13 18.70
C ASN A 229 -38.48 0.66 18.37
N VAL A 230 -38.29 -0.16 19.41
CA VAL A 230 -37.87 -1.57 19.29
C VAL A 230 -38.81 -2.45 18.45
N PHE A 231 -40.05 -2.02 18.23
CA PHE A 231 -41.02 -2.75 17.41
C PHE A 231 -40.88 -2.47 15.90
N ASP A 232 -40.02 -1.51 15.50
CA ASP A 232 -39.82 -1.12 14.10
C ASP A 232 -38.72 -1.92 13.38
N ALA A 233 -37.92 -2.72 14.12
CA ALA A 233 -36.96 -3.68 13.58
C ALA A 233 -36.03 -3.13 12.47
N PHE A 234 -35.34 -2.01 12.74
CA PHE A 234 -34.41 -1.38 11.80
C PHE A 234 -32.98 -1.26 12.35
N ASN A 235 -32.02 -1.12 11.43
CA ASN A 235 -30.67 -0.66 11.68
C ASN A 235 -30.50 0.72 11.03
N THR A 236 -29.62 1.56 11.56
CA THR A 236 -29.19 2.76 10.81
C THR A 236 -28.16 2.38 9.77
N ALA A 237 -28.03 3.15 8.68
CA ALA A 237 -27.04 2.93 7.63
C ALA A 237 -25.61 2.87 8.22
N LYS A 238 -25.33 3.68 9.25
CA LYS A 238 -24.07 3.63 9.99
C LYS A 238 -23.86 2.30 10.71
N THR A 239 -24.86 1.80 11.42
CA THR A 239 -24.77 0.51 12.12
C THR A 239 -24.63 -0.64 11.13
N GLN A 240 -25.37 -0.59 10.02
CA GLN A 240 -25.25 -1.57 8.93
C GLN A 240 -23.84 -1.58 8.33
N ALA A 241 -23.29 -0.41 7.99
CA ALA A 241 -21.94 -0.30 7.45
C ALA A 241 -20.87 -0.81 8.41
N LEU A 242 -21.02 -0.58 9.73
CA LEU A 242 -20.12 -1.13 10.75
C LEU A 242 -20.23 -2.65 10.85
N HIS A 243 -21.43 -3.20 10.73
CA HIS A 243 -21.65 -4.65 10.72
C HIS A 243 -20.99 -5.29 9.49
N ASP A 244 -21.21 -4.74 8.30
CA ASP A 244 -20.62 -5.23 7.06
C ASP A 244 -19.09 -5.13 7.10
N TRP A 245 -18.55 -4.02 7.62
CA TRP A 245 -17.11 -3.87 7.85
C TRP A 245 -16.56 -4.92 8.81
N ALA A 246 -17.28 -5.24 9.89
CA ALA A 246 -16.84 -6.26 10.85
C ALA A 246 -16.80 -7.65 10.20
N LEU A 247 -17.81 -8.02 9.41
CA LEU A 247 -17.85 -9.29 8.69
C LEU A 247 -16.68 -9.41 7.68
N ASP A 248 -16.43 -8.35 6.91
CA ASP A 248 -15.32 -8.29 5.96
C ASP A 248 -13.97 -8.47 6.64
N ASN A 249 -13.77 -7.81 7.78
CA ASN A 249 -12.52 -7.95 8.53
C ASN A 249 -12.38 -9.33 9.18
N GLU A 250 -13.46 -9.92 9.67
CA GLU A 250 -13.43 -11.28 10.19
C GLU A 250 -13.01 -12.28 9.10
N ALA A 251 -13.54 -12.13 7.89
CA ALA A 251 -13.15 -12.93 6.73
C ALA A 251 -11.66 -12.73 6.38
N ARG A 252 -11.17 -11.48 6.36
CA ARG A 252 -9.75 -11.16 6.12
C ARG A 252 -8.83 -11.75 7.19
N ILE A 253 -9.22 -11.68 8.46
CA ILE A 253 -8.45 -12.25 9.57
C ILE A 253 -8.31 -13.75 9.41
N LYS A 254 -9.39 -14.46 9.05
CA LYS A 254 -9.34 -15.91 8.79
C LYS A 254 -8.37 -16.27 7.67
N VAL A 255 -8.37 -15.52 6.56
CA VAL A 255 -7.44 -15.72 5.44
C VAL A 255 -5.99 -15.47 5.87
N LEU A 256 -5.73 -14.38 6.60
CA LEU A 256 -4.39 -14.06 7.09
C LEU A 256 -3.88 -15.11 8.09
N GLN A 257 -4.75 -15.63 8.95
CA GLN A 257 -4.40 -16.72 9.88
C GLN A 257 -3.97 -17.98 9.13
N GLN A 258 -4.70 -18.38 8.08
CA GLN A 258 -4.32 -19.52 7.24
C GLN A 258 -2.98 -19.31 6.53
N GLN A 259 -2.71 -18.08 6.05
CA GLN A 259 -1.42 -17.76 5.44
C GLN A 259 -0.26 -17.81 6.44
N VAL A 260 -0.47 -17.31 7.66
CA VAL A 260 0.52 -17.40 8.74
C VAL A 260 0.80 -18.85 9.10
N GLU A 261 -0.24 -19.67 9.24
CA GLU A 261 -0.10 -21.10 9.51
C GLU A 261 0.66 -21.82 8.39
N GLN A 262 0.31 -21.57 7.14
CA GLN A 262 1.03 -22.11 5.98
C GLN A 262 2.51 -21.70 5.99
N MET A 263 2.81 -20.40 6.11
CA MET A 263 4.21 -19.91 6.14
C MET A 263 4.99 -20.50 7.31
N SER A 264 4.36 -20.65 8.47
CA SER A 264 5.01 -21.27 9.63
C SER A 264 5.33 -22.76 9.38
N SER A 265 4.45 -23.48 8.69
CA SER A 265 4.68 -24.88 8.33
C SER A 265 5.81 -25.03 7.29
N GLU A 266 5.85 -24.13 6.31
CA GLU A 266 6.91 -24.08 5.29
C GLU A 266 8.26 -23.72 5.93
N ALA A 267 8.28 -22.77 6.86
CA ALA A 267 9.48 -22.39 7.62
C ALA A 267 9.98 -23.55 8.48
N ALA A 268 9.08 -24.29 9.14
CA ALA A 268 9.43 -25.47 9.91
C ALA A 268 10.07 -26.57 9.03
N ALA A 269 9.46 -26.87 7.88
CA ALA A 269 9.97 -27.85 6.92
C ALA A 269 11.34 -27.42 6.34
N LEU A 270 11.51 -26.13 6.03
CA LEU A 270 12.79 -25.60 5.57
C LEU A 270 13.86 -25.70 6.65
N ASN A 271 13.52 -25.40 7.91
CA ASN A 271 14.44 -25.50 9.03
C ASN A 271 14.88 -26.95 9.27
N GLU A 272 13.96 -27.92 9.20
CA GLU A 272 14.29 -29.35 9.28
C GLU A 272 15.21 -29.81 8.13
N ARG A 273 14.98 -29.30 6.92
CA ARG A 273 15.86 -29.57 5.79
C ARG A 273 17.26 -28.99 6.00
N LEU A 274 17.35 -27.77 6.51
CA LEU A 274 18.62 -27.12 6.81
C LEU A 274 19.38 -27.87 7.91
N THR A 275 18.72 -28.30 8.99
CA THR A 275 19.35 -29.08 10.06
C THR A 275 19.86 -30.43 9.56
N THR A 276 19.12 -31.09 8.67
CA THR A 276 19.57 -32.35 8.05
C THR A 276 20.79 -32.13 7.14
N GLN A 277 20.79 -31.04 6.35
CA GLN A 277 21.93 -30.68 5.52
C GLN A 277 23.17 -30.30 6.33
N THR A 278 23.01 -29.54 7.42
CA THR A 278 24.12 -29.18 8.29
C THR A 278 24.71 -30.41 8.99
N ALA A 279 23.87 -31.35 9.46
CA ALA A 279 24.32 -32.62 10.01
C ALA A 279 25.12 -33.44 8.98
N THR A 280 24.59 -33.58 7.76
CA THR A 280 25.27 -34.32 6.67
C THR A 280 26.61 -33.68 6.31
N LEU A 281 26.66 -32.35 6.18
CA LEU A 281 27.91 -31.63 5.90
C LEU A 281 28.92 -31.76 7.03
N SER A 282 28.46 -31.71 8.29
CA SER A 282 29.34 -31.90 9.45
C SER A 282 29.95 -33.30 9.49
N GLU A 283 29.18 -34.33 9.12
CA GLU A 283 29.67 -35.70 9.01
C GLU A 283 30.69 -35.84 7.86
N GLN A 284 30.40 -35.25 6.70
CA GLN A 284 31.33 -35.23 5.57
C GLN A 284 32.65 -34.52 5.91
N LEU A 285 32.59 -33.41 6.67
CA LEU A 285 33.78 -32.73 7.15
C LEU A 285 34.59 -33.63 8.09
N ALA A 286 33.95 -34.25 9.08
CA ALA A 286 34.62 -35.18 9.99
C ALA A 286 35.28 -36.36 9.25
N GLN A 287 34.63 -36.92 8.23
CA GLN A 287 35.21 -37.97 7.38
C GLN A 287 36.41 -37.46 6.57
N ARG A 288 36.36 -36.22 6.07
CA ARG A 288 37.48 -35.61 5.35
C ARG A 288 38.66 -35.34 6.27
N ASP A 289 38.41 -34.83 7.47
CA ASP A 289 39.46 -34.58 8.47
C ASP A 289 40.13 -35.89 8.89
N ALA A 290 39.35 -36.94 9.20
CA ALA A 290 39.91 -38.26 9.50
C ALA A 290 40.75 -38.83 8.33
N LYS A 291 40.34 -38.59 7.09
CA LYS A 291 41.10 -38.99 5.90
C LYS A 291 42.39 -38.18 5.75
N LEU A 292 42.36 -36.87 6.01
CA LEU A 292 43.56 -36.03 6.01
C LEU A 292 44.55 -36.48 7.07
N ASP A 293 44.07 -36.78 8.28
CA ASP A 293 44.90 -37.31 9.36
C ASP A 293 45.54 -38.65 8.95
N ALA A 294 44.77 -39.58 8.40
CA ALA A 294 45.28 -40.86 7.90
C ALA A 294 46.33 -40.68 6.79
N LEU A 295 46.11 -39.78 5.83
CA LEU A 295 47.10 -39.48 4.78
C LEU A 295 48.36 -38.84 5.36
N SER A 296 48.23 -37.93 6.33
CA SER A 296 49.37 -37.30 6.97
C SER A 296 50.23 -38.30 7.75
N ALA A 297 49.58 -39.28 8.40
CA ALA A 297 50.27 -40.39 9.06
C ALA A 297 50.99 -41.31 8.06
N ASP A 298 50.35 -41.69 6.94
CA ASP A 298 51.00 -42.47 5.87
C ASP A 298 52.18 -41.70 5.25
N LEU A 299 52.04 -40.40 5.02
CA LEU A 299 53.15 -39.56 4.55
C LEU A 299 54.30 -39.54 5.55
N ALA A 300 54.03 -39.34 6.84
CA ALA A 300 55.04 -39.37 7.88
C ALA A 300 55.75 -40.75 7.94
N GLU A 301 55.01 -41.85 7.79
CA GLU A 301 55.58 -43.19 7.75
C GLU A 301 56.45 -43.41 6.51
N ARG A 302 56.00 -42.97 5.33
CA ARG A 302 56.80 -43.04 4.10
C ARG A 302 58.05 -42.18 4.17
N GLU A 303 57.95 -40.98 4.73
CA GLU A 303 59.10 -40.11 4.98
C GLU A 303 60.10 -40.77 5.93
N ALA A 304 59.63 -41.41 7.01
CA ALA A 304 60.47 -42.19 7.91
C ALA A 304 61.16 -43.38 7.21
N ARG A 305 60.41 -44.17 6.42
CA ARG A 305 60.97 -45.27 5.61
C ARG A 305 62.01 -44.79 4.60
N LEU A 306 61.73 -43.67 3.94
CA LEU A 306 62.69 -43.04 3.03
C LEU A 306 63.93 -42.60 3.80
N ALA A 307 63.78 -41.93 4.95
CA ALA A 307 64.90 -41.53 5.79
C ALA A 307 65.74 -42.74 6.20
N ASP A 308 65.13 -43.84 6.67
CA ASP A 308 65.83 -45.08 7.00
C ASP A 308 66.58 -45.67 5.80
N MET A 309 65.95 -45.67 4.62
CA MET A 309 66.62 -46.07 3.37
C MET A 309 67.80 -45.15 3.06
N PHE A 310 67.66 -43.83 3.22
CA PHE A 310 68.71 -42.82 2.99
C PHE A 310 69.87 -42.92 4.00
N TYR A 311 69.61 -43.28 5.25
CA TYR A 311 70.59 -43.44 6.32
C TYR A 311 71.23 -44.84 6.37
N SER A 312 70.69 -45.81 5.64
CA SER A 312 71.27 -47.16 5.52
C SER A 312 72.71 -47.14 4.97
N THR A 313 73.55 -48.02 5.50
CA THR A 313 74.97 -48.14 5.13
C THR A 313 75.15 -48.40 3.63
N SER A 314 74.27 -49.18 3.02
CA SER A 314 74.22 -49.48 1.58
C SER A 314 73.98 -48.23 0.72
N TRP A 315 73.11 -47.32 1.17
CA TRP A 315 72.80 -46.07 0.47
C TRP A 315 73.95 -45.06 0.56
N ARG A 316 74.63 -45.00 1.71
CA ARG A 316 75.82 -44.16 1.90
C ARG A 316 77.03 -44.68 1.10
N VAL A 317 77.20 -45.99 1.01
CA VAL A 317 78.29 -46.63 0.23
C VAL A 317 78.09 -46.48 -1.28
N THR A 318 76.86 -46.49 -1.77
CA THR A 318 76.53 -46.32 -3.21
C THR A 318 76.32 -44.86 -3.64
N ALA A 319 76.41 -43.90 -2.71
CA ALA A 319 76.28 -42.47 -3.00
C ALA A 319 77.25 -41.96 -4.10
N PRO A 320 78.54 -42.39 -4.17
CA PRO A 320 79.45 -41.98 -5.25
C PRO A 320 79.03 -42.51 -6.62
N LEU A 321 78.59 -43.77 -6.68
CA LEU A 321 78.14 -44.44 -7.91
C LEU A 321 76.86 -43.84 -8.47
N ARG A 322 75.94 -43.41 -7.61
CA ARG A 322 74.68 -42.78 -8.03
C ARG A 322 74.84 -41.32 -8.36
N TRP A 323 75.75 -40.61 -7.69
CA TRP A 323 76.19 -39.31 -8.15
C TRP A 323 76.78 -39.42 -9.57
N LEU A 324 77.65 -40.39 -9.83
CA LEU A 324 78.19 -40.69 -11.17
C LEU A 324 77.08 -41.04 -12.18
N GLY A 325 76.09 -41.83 -11.79
CA GLY A 325 74.92 -42.16 -12.60
C GLY A 325 74.09 -40.92 -12.97
N ILE A 326 73.75 -40.07 -11.99
CA ILE A 326 73.05 -38.80 -12.20
C ILE A 326 73.88 -37.82 -13.02
N GLN A 327 75.21 -37.79 -12.84
CA GLN A 327 76.10 -36.99 -13.68
C GLN A 327 76.06 -37.48 -15.12
N ARG A 328 75.97 -38.80 -15.36
CA ARG A 328 75.89 -39.42 -16.69
C ARG A 328 74.56 -39.11 -17.38
N THR A 329 73.41 -39.25 -16.71
CA THR A 329 72.10 -38.87 -17.28
C THR A 329 72.02 -37.36 -17.53
N ARG A 330 72.49 -36.53 -16.59
CA ARG A 330 72.54 -35.07 -16.80
C ARG A 330 73.55 -34.64 -17.87
N LEU A 331 74.62 -35.42 -18.12
CA LEU A 331 75.55 -35.24 -19.24
C LEU A 331 74.89 -35.57 -20.58
N GLN A 332 74.00 -36.56 -20.62
CA GLN A 332 73.24 -36.94 -21.81
C GLN A 332 72.13 -35.94 -22.15
N GLU A 333 71.44 -35.37 -21.16
CA GLU A 333 70.33 -34.44 -21.40
C GLU A 333 70.77 -32.99 -21.67
N GLN A 334 71.86 -32.49 -21.04
CA GLN A 334 72.18 -31.05 -21.04
C GLN A 334 73.45 -30.65 -21.81
N GLY A 335 74.22 -31.61 -22.35
CA GLY A 335 75.41 -31.39 -23.19
C GLY A 335 76.60 -30.69 -22.52
N LEU A 336 77.83 -31.11 -22.87
CA LEU A 336 79.10 -30.65 -22.25
C LEU A 336 79.30 -29.12 -22.33
N LYS A 337 78.82 -28.48 -23.41
CA LYS A 337 78.93 -27.02 -23.64
C LYS A 337 78.16 -26.17 -22.62
N SER A 338 76.99 -26.62 -22.14
CA SER A 338 76.19 -25.85 -21.16
C SER A 338 76.79 -25.87 -19.75
N ARG A 339 77.57 -26.92 -19.42
CA ARG A 339 78.27 -27.08 -18.14
C ARG A 339 79.57 -26.31 -18.07
N LEU A 340 80.37 -26.29 -19.14
CA LEU A 340 81.54 -25.42 -19.20
C LEU A 340 81.13 -23.94 -19.06
N ARG A 341 80.00 -23.55 -19.67
CA ARG A 341 79.45 -22.20 -19.53
C ARG A 341 78.98 -21.90 -18.09
N ARG A 342 78.23 -22.80 -17.43
CA ARG A 342 77.77 -22.61 -16.04
C ARG A 342 78.90 -22.68 -15.01
N GLY A 343 79.86 -23.58 -15.20
CA GLY A 343 81.06 -23.68 -14.37
C GLY A 343 81.96 -22.45 -14.49
N ALA A 344 82.16 -21.93 -15.71
CA ALA A 344 82.86 -20.66 -15.92
C ALA A 344 82.14 -19.48 -15.25
N VAL A 345 80.80 -19.44 -15.30
CA VAL A 345 80.02 -18.38 -14.63
C VAL A 345 80.09 -18.48 -13.09
N GLN A 346 80.06 -19.68 -12.51
CA GLN A 346 80.25 -19.87 -11.06
C GLN A 346 81.67 -19.55 -10.60
N ALA A 347 82.69 -19.96 -11.35
CA ALA A 347 84.08 -19.62 -11.07
C ALA A 347 84.34 -18.12 -11.16
N ALA A 348 83.75 -17.44 -12.17
CA ALA A 348 83.80 -15.99 -12.29
C ALA A 348 83.11 -15.28 -11.11
N ARG A 349 81.96 -15.78 -10.63
CA ARG A 349 81.26 -15.24 -9.44
C ARG A 349 82.08 -15.41 -8.15
N LEU A 350 82.73 -16.57 -7.97
CA LEU A 350 83.61 -16.82 -6.84
C LEU A 350 84.88 -15.96 -6.90
N GLY A 351 85.47 -15.79 -8.09
CA GLY A 351 86.59 -14.88 -8.32
C GLY A 351 86.24 -13.42 -8.00
N ILE A 352 85.05 -12.97 -8.41
CA ILE A 352 84.53 -11.63 -8.08
C ILE A 352 84.34 -11.46 -6.56
N ARG A 353 83.79 -12.45 -5.86
CA ARG A 353 83.66 -12.44 -4.39
C ARG A 353 85.03 -12.40 -3.70
N PHE A 354 85.99 -13.18 -4.18
CA PHE A 354 87.36 -13.23 -3.64
C PHE A 354 88.10 -11.89 -3.81
N VAL A 355 87.98 -11.24 -4.96
CA VAL A 355 88.56 -9.91 -5.21
C VAL A 355 87.85 -8.82 -4.39
N ARG A 356 86.53 -8.93 -4.17
CA ARG A 356 85.76 -7.96 -3.36
C ARG A 356 86.12 -8.03 -1.87
N ALA A 357 86.47 -9.21 -1.36
CA ALA A 357 86.88 -9.41 0.04
C ALA A 357 88.31 -8.92 0.37
N ARG A 358 89.10 -8.49 -0.64
CA ARG A 358 90.51 -8.05 -0.45
C ARG A 358 90.78 -6.69 -1.12
N PRO A 359 90.71 -5.56 -0.37
CA PRO A 359 90.81 -4.21 -0.93
C PRO A 359 92.13 -3.88 -1.65
N GLY A 360 93.27 -4.41 -1.16
CA GLY A 360 94.59 -4.20 -1.78
C GLY A 360 94.76 -4.89 -3.14
N LEU A 361 94.10 -6.03 -3.34
CA LEU A 361 94.08 -6.78 -4.61
C LEU A 361 93.23 -6.06 -5.66
N ARG A 362 92.10 -5.48 -5.22
CA ARG A 362 91.25 -4.64 -6.07
C ARG A 362 91.98 -3.40 -6.58
N SER A 363 92.73 -2.71 -5.73
CA SER A 363 93.48 -1.50 -6.13
C SER A 363 94.72 -1.82 -6.99
N ALA A 364 95.35 -2.99 -6.81
CA ALA A 364 96.41 -3.47 -7.69
C ALA A 364 95.88 -3.85 -9.09
N LEU A 365 94.77 -4.61 -9.15
CA LEU A 365 94.14 -5.00 -10.42
C LEU A 365 93.55 -3.81 -11.18
N ALA A 366 92.99 -2.82 -10.48
CA ALA A 366 92.51 -1.58 -11.11
C ALA A 366 93.65 -0.74 -11.71
N ARG A 367 94.79 -0.63 -11.01
CA ARG A 367 96.00 0.05 -11.53
C ARG A 367 96.60 -0.67 -12.74
N LEU A 368 96.66 -2.00 -12.70
CA LEU A 368 97.15 -2.83 -13.81
C LEU A 368 96.23 -2.73 -15.05
N ALA A 369 94.91 -2.72 -14.83
CA ALA A 369 93.91 -2.57 -15.88
C ALA A 369 93.88 -1.16 -16.50
N HIS A 370 94.19 -0.11 -15.71
CA HIS A 370 94.37 1.25 -16.25
C HIS A 370 95.64 1.37 -17.11
N LYS A 371 96.75 0.76 -16.67
CA LYS A 371 98.04 0.79 -17.38
C LYS A 371 98.04 0.02 -18.71
N THR A 372 97.11 -0.93 -18.86
CA THR A 372 96.94 -1.78 -20.06
C THR A 372 95.75 -1.36 -20.94
N GLY A 373 95.04 -0.27 -20.60
CA GLY A 373 93.87 0.22 -21.36
C GLY A 373 92.60 -0.65 -21.25
N LEU A 374 92.63 -1.73 -20.47
CA LEU A 374 91.55 -2.72 -20.36
C LEU A 374 90.56 -2.45 -19.22
N TYR A 375 90.67 -1.30 -18.57
CA TYR A 375 89.81 -0.94 -17.43
C TYR A 375 88.31 -0.89 -17.79
N GLY A 376 87.95 -0.26 -18.90
CA GLY A 376 86.55 -0.11 -19.34
C GLY A 376 85.83 -1.44 -19.61
N PRO A 377 86.40 -2.36 -20.41
CA PRO A 377 85.83 -3.69 -20.65
C PRO A 377 85.65 -4.53 -19.36
N LEU A 378 86.66 -4.55 -18.49
CA LEU A 378 86.64 -5.34 -17.25
C LEU A 378 85.65 -4.77 -16.23
N PHE A 379 85.52 -3.45 -16.13
CA PHE A 379 84.56 -2.82 -15.23
C PHE A 379 83.11 -3.07 -15.67
N ARG A 380 82.82 -3.06 -16.99
CA ARG A 380 81.48 -3.40 -17.53
C ARG A 380 81.09 -4.87 -17.30
N LEU A 381 82.06 -5.78 -17.34
CA LEU A 381 81.83 -7.19 -17.00
C LEU A 381 81.55 -7.37 -15.50
N TYR A 382 82.30 -6.65 -14.65
CA TYR A 382 82.10 -6.65 -13.20
C TYR A 382 80.73 -6.09 -12.78
N SER A 383 80.27 -4.98 -13.38
CA SER A 383 78.98 -4.37 -13.04
C SER A 383 77.77 -5.19 -13.49
N ARG A 384 77.81 -5.79 -14.69
CA ARG A 384 76.75 -6.70 -15.17
C ARG A 384 76.60 -7.95 -14.30
N MET A 385 77.69 -8.48 -13.77
CA MET A 385 77.65 -9.68 -12.93
C MET A 385 77.27 -9.41 -11.47
N SER A 386 77.44 -8.19 -10.97
CA SER A 386 77.08 -7.83 -9.59
C SER A 386 75.62 -7.40 -9.40
N GLN A 387 74.96 -6.88 -10.45
CA GLN A 387 73.52 -6.55 -10.42
C GLN A 387 72.63 -7.80 -10.47
N ALA A 388 73.09 -8.91 -11.06
CA ALA A 388 72.33 -10.15 -11.18
C ALA A 388 72.22 -10.98 -9.87
N THR A 389 72.73 -10.47 -8.74
CA THR A 389 72.69 -11.15 -7.43
C THR A 389 71.72 -10.52 -6.42
N ALA A 390 70.94 -9.51 -6.81
CA ALA A 390 70.03 -8.78 -5.90
C ALA A 390 68.53 -9.05 -6.13
N ALA A 391 68.15 -10.00 -7.00
CA ALA A 391 66.79 -10.15 -7.52
C ALA A 391 66.04 -11.43 -7.12
N ASP A 392 66.39 -12.07 -5.99
CA ASP A 392 65.63 -13.20 -5.44
C ASP A 392 65.25 -12.91 -4.00
N PHE A 393 64.17 -12.14 -3.77
CA PHE A 393 63.28 -12.19 -2.60
C PHE A 393 62.15 -11.17 -2.77
N SER A 394 60.97 -11.62 -3.20
CA SER A 394 59.67 -10.97 -2.94
C SER A 394 58.57 -12.02 -3.08
N PRO A 395 57.78 -12.31 -2.04
CA PRO A 395 56.59 -13.14 -2.18
C PRO A 395 55.49 -12.30 -2.84
N HIS A 396 55.11 -12.66 -4.06
CA HIS A 396 53.91 -12.11 -4.69
C HIS A 396 52.67 -12.73 -4.02
N PHE A 397 52.02 -12.00 -3.11
CA PHE A 397 50.62 -12.23 -2.80
C PHE A 397 49.79 -11.53 -3.88
N VAL A 398 49.09 -12.31 -4.69
CA VAL A 398 48.02 -11.81 -5.56
C VAL A 398 46.73 -11.90 -4.76
N THR A 399 46.24 -10.80 -4.22
CA THR A 399 44.86 -10.69 -3.75
C THR A 399 43.95 -10.58 -4.98
N PRO A 400 42.95 -11.47 -5.16
CA PRO A 400 42.00 -11.31 -6.25
C PRO A 400 41.08 -10.11 -5.98
N PRO A 401 40.61 -9.39 -7.02
CA PRO A 401 39.65 -8.31 -6.84
C PRO A 401 38.35 -8.84 -6.22
N ALA A 402 37.76 -8.05 -5.32
CA ALA A 402 36.62 -8.40 -4.46
C ALA A 402 35.41 -8.98 -5.22
N ASP A 403 35.30 -8.68 -6.50
CA ASP A 403 34.19 -9.07 -7.36
C ASP A 403 34.19 -10.57 -7.69
N ALA A 404 35.33 -11.27 -7.52
CA ALA A 404 35.49 -12.67 -7.84
C ALA A 404 34.89 -13.64 -6.79
N LEU A 405 34.51 -13.14 -5.61
CA LEU A 405 33.96 -13.95 -4.50
C LEU A 405 32.42 -13.92 -4.43
N LEU A 406 31.75 -13.17 -5.31
CA LEU A 406 30.29 -13.02 -5.32
C LEU A 406 29.62 -14.05 -6.25
N THR A 407 28.54 -14.67 -5.77
CA THR A 407 27.68 -15.54 -6.59
C THR A 407 26.97 -14.73 -7.69
N PRO A 408 26.48 -15.35 -8.78
CA PRO A 408 25.77 -14.64 -9.86
C PRO A 408 24.54 -13.82 -9.41
N ARG A 409 23.97 -14.16 -8.25
CA ARG A 409 22.89 -13.38 -7.62
C ARG A 409 23.44 -12.22 -6.79
N GLY A 410 24.51 -12.43 -6.02
CA GLY A 410 25.21 -11.37 -5.28
C GLY A 410 25.78 -10.28 -6.19
N ARG A 411 26.28 -10.66 -7.37
CA ARG A 411 26.79 -9.71 -8.37
C ARG A 411 25.68 -8.84 -9.00
N ARG A 412 24.45 -9.36 -9.10
CA ARG A 412 23.28 -8.58 -9.54
C ARG A 412 22.85 -7.56 -8.48
N VAL A 413 22.73 -7.98 -7.22
CA VAL A 413 22.36 -7.09 -6.11
C VAL A 413 23.40 -5.97 -5.91
N TYR A 414 24.70 -6.29 -6.02
CA TYR A 414 25.78 -5.31 -5.93
C TYR A 414 25.71 -4.26 -7.04
N ASN A 415 25.43 -4.69 -8.28
CA ASN A 415 25.29 -3.78 -9.42
C ASN A 415 24.03 -2.91 -9.34
N ASP A 416 22.92 -3.46 -8.84
CA ASP A 416 21.68 -2.70 -8.62
C ASP A 416 21.92 -1.62 -7.55
N LEU A 417 22.54 -1.95 -6.42
CA LEU A 417 22.89 -0.98 -5.37
C LEU A 417 23.80 0.15 -5.88
N LEU A 418 24.79 -0.18 -6.73
CA LEU A 418 25.66 0.82 -7.36
C LEU A 418 24.91 1.73 -8.35
N GLN A 419 23.89 1.22 -9.04
CA GLN A 419 23.03 2.04 -9.90
C GLN A 419 22.11 2.96 -9.09
N THR A 420 21.58 2.50 -7.95
CA THR A 420 20.77 3.33 -7.06
C THR A 420 21.58 4.46 -6.43
N LEU A 421 22.78 4.17 -5.95
CA LEU A 421 23.72 5.16 -5.39
C LEU A 421 24.19 6.21 -6.41
N ARG A 422 24.18 5.89 -7.71
CA ARG A 422 24.48 6.85 -8.80
C ARG A 422 23.28 7.70 -9.20
N LYS A 423 22.04 7.24 -8.95
CA LYS A 423 20.81 7.99 -9.21
C LYS A 423 20.48 8.99 -8.09
N GLU A 424 20.93 8.76 -6.86
CA GLU A 424 20.72 9.69 -5.74
C GLU A 424 21.71 10.88 -5.72
N ASN A 425 22.77 10.83 -6.53
CA ASN A 425 23.80 11.88 -6.63
C ASN A 425 23.68 12.76 -7.90
N HIS A 426 22.52 12.75 -8.57
CA HIS A 426 22.21 13.61 -9.71
C HIS A 426 20.87 14.32 -9.59
#